data_AF-A0A2U3AGP9-F1
#
_entry.id   AF-A0A2U3AGP9-F1
#
_cell.length_a   1.000
_cell.length_b   1.000
_cell.length_c   1.000
_cell.angle_alpha   90.00
_cell.angle_beta   90.00
_cell.angle_gamma   90.00
#
_symmetry.space_group_name_H-M   'P 1'
#
loop_
_entity.id
_entity.type
_entity.pdbx_description
1 polymer ?
#
loop_
_entity_poly.entity_id
_entity_poly.type
_entity_poly.pdbx_seq_one_letter_code
_entity_poly.pdbx_strand_id
1 'polypeptide(L)'
;MGQRLNLEIKIDNEVIGNVYFHWGAYTYNSLEFLERIGNVLEESDVIEELIEADTELAKQVWFVKVCEKAGFSGLKENSHTYLSGMFPDDTFIRATNRNEGLVSITEIDMSDTVSWQEGTCIVYIDSDTGEYSLSNDLIWLLGMEQDLFEYADVATEEAFEEHNGKISDIPTIDEFETIEFGDMNVNEVRTVMEQLNESIEGQYFKVDDRYYVHV
;
A
#
# COMPACT_ATOMS: atom_id res chain seq x y z
N MET A 1 13.28 -8.40 7.95
CA MET A 1 12.86 -7.00 8.20
C MET A 1 12.25 -6.52 6.91
N GLY A 2 11.08 -5.89 6.89
CA GLY A 2 10.40 -5.50 5.64
C GLY A 2 10.89 -4.17 5.07
N GLN A 3 10.58 -3.87 3.82
CA GLN A 3 10.81 -2.54 3.26
C GLN A 3 9.75 -1.54 3.75
N ARG A 4 10.08 -0.25 3.72
CA ARG A 4 9.20 0.87 4.12
C ARG A 4 8.25 1.24 2.98
N LEU A 5 6.95 1.22 3.26
CA LEU A 5 5.89 1.50 2.29
C LEU A 5 5.30 2.89 2.52
N ASN A 6 4.95 3.56 1.43
CA ASN A 6 4.05 4.68 1.44
C ASN A 6 2.81 4.37 0.59
N LEU A 7 1.62 4.61 1.12
CA LEU A 7 0.37 4.55 0.36
C LEU A 7 -0.06 5.99 0.08
N GLU A 8 -0.07 6.39 -1.18
CA GLU A 8 -0.52 7.71 -1.63
C GLU A 8 -1.98 7.66 -2.06
N ILE A 9 -2.78 8.65 -1.66
CA ILE A 9 -4.10 8.87 -2.26
C ILE A 9 -4.01 10.10 -3.15
N LYS A 10 -4.30 9.88 -4.44
CA LYS A 10 -4.32 10.89 -5.49
C LYS A 10 -5.76 11.15 -5.91
N ILE A 11 -6.17 12.40 -5.81
CA ILE A 11 -7.46 12.87 -6.31
C ILE A 11 -7.16 13.81 -7.48
N ASP A 12 -7.73 13.55 -8.65
CA ASP A 12 -7.50 14.34 -9.87
C ASP A 12 -6.00 14.50 -10.23
N ASN A 13 -5.19 13.47 -9.96
CA ASN A 13 -3.72 13.42 -10.07
C ASN A 13 -2.92 14.24 -9.04
N GLU A 14 -3.57 14.86 -8.05
CA GLU A 14 -2.90 15.57 -6.96
C GLU A 14 -2.84 14.68 -5.70
N VAL A 15 -1.67 14.62 -5.05
CA VAL A 15 -1.50 13.86 -3.81
C VAL A 15 -2.11 14.66 -2.66
N ILE A 16 -3.22 14.18 -2.14
CA ILE A 16 -3.94 14.82 -1.03
C ILE A 16 -3.37 14.39 0.33
N GLY A 17 -2.81 13.20 0.39
CA GLY A 17 -2.20 12.66 1.59
C GLY A 17 -1.48 11.34 1.34
N ASN A 18 -0.68 10.93 2.32
CA ASN A 18 -0.03 9.62 2.31
C ASN A 18 -0.06 8.93 3.67
N VAL A 19 0.09 7.61 3.64
CA VAL A 19 0.16 6.75 4.82
C VAL A 19 1.46 5.96 4.79
N TYR A 20 2.34 6.25 5.74
CA TYR A 20 3.63 5.56 5.83
C TYR A 20 3.57 4.36 6.76
N PHE A 21 4.05 3.21 6.28
CA PHE A 21 4.20 1.99 7.06
C PHE A 21 5.68 1.65 7.21
N HIS A 22 6.10 1.36 8.44
CA HIS A 22 7.48 0.99 8.72
C HIS A 22 7.90 -0.34 8.07
N TRP A 23 6.91 -1.20 7.79
CA TRP A 23 7.07 -2.51 7.17
C TRP A 23 5.91 -2.74 6.20
N GLY A 24 6.19 -3.22 5.00
CA GLY A 24 5.16 -3.69 4.08
C GLY A 24 5.41 -3.43 2.59
N ALA A 25 6.47 -2.73 2.22
CA ALA A 25 6.79 -2.56 0.80
C ALA A 25 7.29 -3.90 0.23
N TYR A 26 6.92 -4.20 -1.02
CA TYR A 26 7.23 -5.46 -1.72
C TYR A 26 6.72 -6.75 -1.04
N THR A 27 5.79 -6.65 -0.08
CA THR A 27 5.20 -7.81 0.60
C THR A 27 3.68 -7.87 0.42
N TYR A 28 3.08 -9.01 0.77
CA TYR A 28 1.62 -9.21 0.81
C TYR A 28 0.89 -8.08 1.56
N ASN A 29 1.50 -7.53 2.61
CA ASN A 29 0.93 -6.43 3.38
C ASN A 29 0.63 -5.19 2.51
N SER A 30 1.41 -4.92 1.46
CA SER A 30 1.11 -3.82 0.53
C SER A 30 -0.24 -3.98 -0.17
N LEU A 31 -0.62 -5.22 -0.50
CA LEU A 31 -1.93 -5.56 -1.07
C LEU A 31 -3.01 -5.50 0.00
N GLU A 32 -2.74 -5.99 1.21
CA GLU A 32 -3.69 -5.88 2.34
C GLU A 32 -4.03 -4.41 2.67
N PHE A 33 -3.05 -3.50 2.63
CA PHE A 33 -3.30 -2.07 2.86
C PHE A 33 -4.11 -1.44 1.73
N LEU A 34 -3.87 -1.83 0.47
CA LEU A 34 -4.70 -1.42 -0.67
C LEU A 34 -6.12 -1.97 -0.56
N GLU A 35 -6.28 -3.24 -0.17
CA GLU A 35 -7.59 -3.86 0.05
C GLU A 35 -8.38 -3.12 1.13
N ARG A 36 -7.73 -2.78 2.26
CA ARG A 36 -8.36 -2.01 3.35
C ARG A 36 -8.91 -0.67 2.87
N ILE A 37 -8.16 0.07 2.05
CA ILE A 37 -8.66 1.30 1.44
C ILE A 37 -9.78 1.01 0.43
N GLY A 38 -9.58 0.05 -0.47
CA GLY A 38 -10.58 -0.33 -1.47
C GLY A 38 -11.93 -0.70 -0.84
N ASN A 39 -11.92 -1.43 0.27
CA ASN A 39 -13.12 -1.80 1.03
C ASN A 39 -13.87 -0.59 1.56
N VAL A 40 -13.16 0.44 2.03
CA VAL A 40 -13.78 1.69 2.49
C VAL A 40 -14.34 2.49 1.31
N LEU A 41 -13.69 2.46 0.16
CA LEU A 41 -14.16 3.13 -1.06
C LEU A 41 -15.37 2.43 -1.70
N GLU A 42 -15.60 1.14 -1.43
CA GLU A 42 -16.83 0.44 -1.82
C GLU A 42 -18.07 0.95 -1.06
N GLU A 43 -17.90 1.69 0.05
CA GLU A 43 -19.00 2.32 0.79
C GLU A 43 -19.51 3.57 0.03
N SER A 44 -20.79 3.55 -0.39
CA SER A 44 -21.34 4.62 -1.25
C SER A 44 -21.30 6.01 -0.62
N ASP A 45 -21.49 6.12 0.70
CA ASP A 45 -21.43 7.38 1.44
C ASP A 45 -20.04 8.00 1.42
N VAL A 46 -18.99 7.18 1.37
CA VAL A 46 -17.60 7.67 1.34
C VAL A 46 -17.31 8.39 0.03
N ILE A 47 -17.73 7.84 -1.10
CA ILE A 47 -17.52 8.46 -2.42
C ILE A 47 -18.42 9.68 -2.61
N GLU A 48 -19.66 9.63 -2.14
CA GLU A 48 -20.55 10.80 -2.15
C GLU A 48 -19.95 11.97 -1.35
N GLU A 49 -19.39 11.71 -0.16
CA GLU A 49 -18.68 12.73 0.64
C GLU A 49 -17.48 13.34 -0.11
N LEU A 50 -16.76 12.55 -0.93
CA LEU A 50 -15.65 13.07 -1.74
C LEU A 50 -16.14 13.98 -2.86
N ILE A 51 -17.18 13.56 -3.58
CA ILE A 51 -17.75 14.34 -4.70
C ILE A 51 -18.27 15.70 -4.20
N GLU A 52 -18.78 15.75 -2.96
CA GLU A 52 -19.20 16.99 -2.31
C GLU A 52 -18.04 17.84 -1.77
N ALA A 53 -16.81 17.31 -1.70
CA ALA A 53 -15.64 18.00 -1.17
C ALA A 53 -15.02 18.96 -2.21
N ASP A 54 -15.46 20.22 -2.16
CA ASP A 54 -15.08 21.27 -3.12
C ASP A 54 -13.78 22.03 -2.80
N THR A 55 -13.09 21.67 -1.71
CA THR A 55 -11.82 22.29 -1.30
C THR A 55 -10.75 21.25 -0.96
N GLU A 56 -9.49 21.64 -1.12
CA GLU A 56 -8.32 20.87 -0.67
C GLU A 56 -8.48 20.39 0.78
N LEU A 57 -8.92 21.28 1.67
CA LEU A 57 -9.12 20.96 3.09
C LEU A 57 -10.24 19.92 3.28
N ALA A 58 -11.34 20.02 2.54
CA ALA A 58 -12.42 19.03 2.60
C ALA A 58 -11.94 17.66 2.10
N LYS A 59 -11.16 17.62 1.00
CA LYS A 59 -10.53 16.40 0.48
C LYS A 59 -9.54 15.80 1.49
N GLN A 60 -8.76 16.62 2.20
CA GLN A 60 -7.86 16.17 3.27
C GLN A 60 -8.61 15.60 4.47
N VAL A 61 -9.69 16.24 4.91
CA VAL A 61 -10.55 15.73 6.01
C VAL A 61 -11.19 14.41 5.59
N TRP A 62 -11.70 14.32 4.36
CA TRP A 62 -12.22 13.09 3.79
C TRP A 62 -11.16 11.97 3.80
N PHE A 63 -9.95 12.26 3.34
CA PHE A 63 -8.84 11.29 3.32
C PHE A 63 -8.53 10.76 4.73
N VAL A 64 -8.52 11.63 5.74
CA VAL A 64 -8.28 11.23 7.14
C VAL A 64 -9.39 10.30 7.64
N LYS A 65 -10.66 10.60 7.35
CA LYS A 65 -11.78 9.72 7.69
C LYS A 65 -11.67 8.35 7.02
N VAL A 66 -11.28 8.31 5.74
CA VAL A 66 -11.04 7.05 5.02
C VAL A 66 -9.95 6.23 5.71
N CYS A 67 -8.84 6.87 6.10
CA CYS A 67 -7.75 6.21 6.83
C CYS A 67 -8.20 5.70 8.20
N GLU A 68 -9.03 6.44 8.92
CA GLU A 68 -9.60 6.01 10.21
C GLU A 68 -10.55 4.82 10.03
N LYS A 69 -11.46 4.85 9.04
CA LYS A 69 -12.33 3.71 8.69
C LYS A 69 -11.51 2.47 8.27
N ALA A 70 -10.42 2.68 7.54
CA ALA A 70 -9.48 1.63 7.15
C ALA A 70 -8.66 1.09 8.33
N GLY A 71 -8.71 1.72 9.51
CA GLY A 71 -8.07 1.27 10.75
C GLY A 71 -6.61 1.69 10.90
N PHE A 72 -6.17 2.77 10.24
CA PHE A 72 -4.78 3.25 10.38
C PHE A 72 -4.56 4.03 11.68
N SER A 73 -3.30 4.13 12.11
CA SER A 73 -2.94 4.53 13.48
C SER A 73 -3.22 6.01 13.81
N GLY A 74 -3.45 6.83 12.79
CA GLY A 74 -3.78 8.25 12.90
C GLY A 74 -2.75 9.19 12.29
N LEU A 75 -2.92 10.48 12.58
CA LEU A 75 -2.15 11.59 12.03
C LEU A 75 -0.76 11.75 12.62
N LYS A 76 0.20 12.07 11.76
CA LYS A 76 1.53 12.54 12.14
C LYS A 76 1.48 13.96 12.72
N GLU A 77 2.53 14.39 13.42
CA GLU A 77 2.46 15.52 14.34
C GLU A 77 2.05 16.86 13.71
N ASN A 78 2.61 17.21 12.54
CA ASN A 78 2.28 18.49 11.91
C ASN A 78 0.86 18.44 11.34
N SER A 79 0.47 17.30 10.77
CA SER A 79 -0.86 17.05 10.21
C SER A 79 -1.96 17.05 11.27
N HIS A 80 -1.69 16.43 12.42
CA HIS A 80 -2.56 16.49 13.60
C HIS A 80 -2.69 17.93 14.11
N THR A 81 -1.57 18.62 14.31
CA THR A 81 -1.57 20.01 14.76
C THR A 81 -2.34 20.93 13.82
N TYR A 82 -2.18 20.73 12.51
CA TYR A 82 -2.86 21.48 11.46
C TYR A 82 -4.39 21.31 11.53
N LEU A 83 -4.89 20.06 11.53
CA LEU A 83 -6.33 19.81 11.57
C LEU A 83 -6.96 20.17 12.91
N SER A 84 -6.33 19.81 14.04
CA SER A 84 -6.85 20.20 15.36
C SER A 84 -6.88 21.72 15.56
N GLY A 85 -6.00 22.46 14.88
CA GLY A 85 -6.03 23.93 14.89
C GLY A 85 -7.18 24.51 14.06
N MET A 86 -7.54 23.86 12.95
CA MET A 86 -8.65 24.29 12.08
C MET A 86 -10.02 23.87 12.61
N PHE A 87 -10.12 22.70 13.23
CA PHE A 87 -11.34 22.15 13.78
C PHE A 87 -11.16 21.82 15.27
N PRO A 88 -11.20 22.85 16.15
CA PRO A 88 -10.89 22.68 17.57
C PRO A 88 -11.96 21.89 18.35
N ASP A 89 -13.17 21.75 17.79
CA ASP A 89 -14.27 20.99 18.38
C ASP A 89 -14.28 19.52 17.92
N ASP A 90 -13.47 19.18 16.91
CA ASP A 90 -13.35 17.81 16.39
C ASP A 90 -12.16 17.08 17.04
N THR A 91 -12.26 15.75 17.11
CA THR A 91 -11.19 14.90 17.62
C THR A 91 -10.56 14.14 16.47
N PHE A 92 -9.30 14.42 16.18
CA PHE A 92 -8.49 13.63 15.25
C PHE A 92 -7.54 12.74 16.02
N ILE A 93 -7.35 11.51 15.54
CA ILE A 93 -6.46 10.55 16.18
C ILE A 93 -5.01 10.90 15.84
N ARG A 94 -4.16 11.06 16.86
CA ARG A 94 -2.70 11.14 16.68
C ARG A 94 -2.11 9.73 16.56
N ALA A 95 -1.23 9.55 15.58
CA ALA A 95 -0.48 8.30 15.38
C ALA A 95 0.27 7.89 16.65
N THR A 96 0.13 6.62 17.03
CA THR A 96 0.82 6.04 18.20
C THR A 96 2.02 5.19 17.84
N ASN A 97 2.05 4.65 16.62
CA ASN A 97 3.12 3.79 16.13
C ASN A 97 3.19 3.85 14.59
N ARG A 98 4.26 3.30 14.03
CA ARG A 98 4.51 3.32 12.57
C ARG A 98 4.11 2.01 11.87
N ASN A 99 3.69 1.00 12.63
CA ASN A 99 3.35 -0.31 12.08
C ASN A 99 1.95 -0.28 11.46
N GLU A 100 1.03 0.48 12.07
CA GLU A 100 -0.36 0.61 11.62
C GLU A 100 -0.60 1.87 10.78
N GLY A 101 0.45 2.47 10.20
CA GLY A 101 0.34 3.61 9.28
C GLY A 101 0.41 4.99 9.94
N LEU A 102 1.30 5.86 9.45
CA LEU A 102 1.37 7.28 9.80
C LEU A 102 0.68 8.12 8.73
N VAL A 103 -0.48 8.67 9.03
CA VAL A 103 -1.27 9.48 8.10
C VAL A 103 -0.70 10.91 8.04
N SER A 104 -0.41 11.38 6.84
CA SER A 104 0.17 12.71 6.60
C SER A 104 -0.62 13.45 5.53
N ILE A 105 -0.96 14.71 5.79
CA ILE A 105 -1.67 15.60 4.84
C ILE A 105 -0.97 16.96 4.67
N THR A 106 -0.02 17.28 5.54
CA THR A 106 0.81 18.49 5.37
C THR A 106 2.03 18.17 4.53
N GLU A 107 2.47 19.12 3.70
CA GLU A 107 3.67 18.95 2.86
C GLU A 107 4.90 18.51 3.66
N ILE A 108 5.08 19.04 4.88
CA ILE A 108 6.20 18.70 5.76
C ILE A 108 6.15 17.22 6.15
N ASP A 109 4.98 16.75 6.61
CA ASP A 109 4.84 15.37 7.05
C ASP A 109 4.92 14.39 5.88
N MET A 110 4.30 14.73 4.74
CA MET A 110 4.35 13.94 3.50
C MET A 110 5.76 13.84 2.94
N SER A 111 6.51 14.96 2.91
CA SER A 111 7.89 14.95 2.42
C SER A 111 8.80 14.10 3.30
N ASP A 112 8.61 14.16 4.62
CA ASP A 112 9.38 13.36 5.57
C ASP A 112 9.08 11.86 5.42
N THR A 113 7.81 11.46 5.23
CA THR A 113 7.47 10.05 4.97
C THR A 113 7.98 9.55 3.62
N VAL A 114 7.85 10.34 2.56
CA VAL A 114 8.40 10.03 1.23
C VAL A 114 9.92 9.84 1.29
N SER A 115 10.64 10.64 2.08
CA SER A 115 12.09 10.50 2.21
C SER A 115 12.56 9.18 2.82
N TRP A 116 11.65 8.45 3.49
CA TRP A 116 11.92 7.15 4.10
C TRP A 116 11.42 5.98 3.25
N GLN A 117 10.60 6.23 2.24
CA GLN A 117 9.93 5.18 1.49
C GLN A 117 10.93 4.40 0.64
N GLU A 118 10.74 3.09 0.61
CA GLU A 118 11.45 2.17 -0.30
C GLU A 118 10.47 1.63 -1.35
N GLY A 119 9.17 1.85 -1.16
CA GLY A 119 8.14 1.57 -2.12
C GLY A 119 6.85 2.38 -1.93
N THR A 120 6.05 2.47 -2.99
CA THR A 120 4.80 3.22 -3.05
C THR A 120 3.66 2.39 -3.63
N CYS A 121 2.53 2.36 -2.93
CA CYS A 121 1.22 2.01 -3.49
C CYS A 121 0.43 3.30 -3.74
N ILE A 122 -0.42 3.32 -4.75
CA ILE A 122 -1.17 4.52 -5.13
C ILE A 122 -2.64 4.18 -5.27
N VAL A 123 -3.50 5.02 -4.72
CA VAL A 123 -4.94 4.99 -4.96
C VAL A 123 -5.29 6.23 -5.77
N TYR A 124 -5.76 6.03 -6.99
CA TYR A 124 -6.22 7.10 -7.87
C TYR A 124 -7.73 7.24 -7.76
N ILE A 125 -8.23 8.46 -7.68
CA ILE A 125 -9.66 8.74 -7.62
C ILE A 125 -9.97 9.95 -8.52
N ASP A 126 -10.98 9.80 -9.35
CA ASP A 126 -11.59 10.88 -10.12
C ASP A 126 -12.71 11.51 -9.26
N SER A 127 -12.56 12.77 -8.85
CA SER A 127 -13.52 13.38 -7.93
C SER A 127 -14.84 13.79 -8.59
N ASP A 128 -14.90 13.85 -9.92
CA ASP A 128 -16.13 14.18 -10.65
C ASP A 128 -17.07 12.97 -10.75
N THR A 129 -16.50 11.78 -10.87
CA THR A 129 -17.22 10.52 -11.09
C THR A 129 -17.23 9.60 -9.86
N GLY A 130 -16.25 9.74 -8.97
CA GLY A 130 -16.02 8.82 -7.87
C GLY A 130 -15.37 7.50 -8.29
N GLU A 131 -15.00 7.35 -9.58
CA GLU A 131 -14.26 6.18 -10.05
C GLU A 131 -12.86 6.17 -9.43
N TYR A 132 -12.39 4.99 -9.02
CA TYR A 132 -11.08 4.82 -8.43
C TYR A 132 -10.34 3.60 -8.97
N SER A 133 -9.01 3.65 -8.87
CA SER A 133 -8.12 2.54 -9.21
C SER A 133 -7.00 2.41 -8.16
N LEU A 134 -6.51 1.18 -8.00
CA LEU A 134 -5.48 0.81 -7.04
C LEU A 134 -4.24 0.38 -7.83
N SER A 135 -3.11 1.01 -7.58
CA SER A 135 -1.83 0.68 -8.20
C SER A 135 -0.84 0.16 -7.16
N ASN A 136 -0.19 -0.95 -7.47
CA ASN A 136 0.93 -1.47 -6.71
C ASN A 136 2.16 -1.53 -7.62
N ASP A 137 2.81 -0.38 -7.79
CA ASP A 137 4.00 -0.22 -8.63
C ASP A 137 5.20 -1.05 -8.13
N LEU A 138 5.11 -1.60 -6.91
CA LEU A 138 6.17 -2.40 -6.29
C LEU A 138 6.20 -3.84 -6.76
N ILE A 139 5.05 -4.42 -7.08
CA ILE A 139 5.00 -5.74 -7.69
C ILE A 139 5.54 -5.66 -9.13
N TRP A 140 5.42 -4.50 -9.78
CA TRP A 140 6.06 -4.18 -11.05
C TRP A 140 7.58 -4.02 -10.98
N LEU A 141 8.16 -3.49 -9.90
CA LEU A 141 9.61 -3.30 -9.75
C LEU A 141 10.39 -4.60 -9.50
N LEU A 142 9.72 -5.65 -9.04
CA LEU A 142 10.24 -7.02 -9.10
C LEU A 142 10.41 -7.49 -10.56
N GLY A 143 9.88 -6.72 -11.52
CA GLY A 143 10.00 -6.71 -12.98
C GLY A 143 11.35 -6.35 -13.59
N MET A 144 12.26 -5.73 -12.83
CA MET A 144 13.49 -5.15 -13.39
C MET A 144 14.73 -5.82 -12.79
N GLU A 145 15.60 -6.26 -13.69
CA GLU A 145 16.71 -7.21 -13.54
C GLU A 145 17.81 -6.87 -12.51
N GLN A 146 17.71 -5.78 -11.72
CA GLN A 146 18.88 -5.24 -10.99
C GLN A 146 18.75 -5.01 -9.48
N ASP A 147 17.56 -4.93 -8.88
CA ASP A 147 17.46 -4.45 -7.47
C ASP A 147 17.09 -5.53 -6.42
N LEU A 148 17.09 -6.81 -6.80
CA LEU A 148 16.85 -7.92 -5.88
C LEU A 148 18.05 -8.25 -4.95
N PHE A 149 19.21 -7.63 -5.18
CA PHE A 149 20.45 -7.95 -4.44
C PHE A 149 20.53 -7.34 -3.03
N GLU A 150 19.61 -6.46 -2.64
CA GLU A 150 19.70 -5.79 -1.33
C GLU A 150 18.85 -6.42 -0.20
N TYR A 151 18.00 -7.44 -0.49
CA TYR A 151 17.05 -7.96 0.51
C TYR A 151 17.02 -9.48 0.73
N ALA A 152 17.82 -10.25 0.00
CA ALA A 152 18.29 -11.52 0.53
C ALA A 152 19.52 -11.20 1.38
N ASP A 153 19.40 -11.31 2.71
CA ASP A 153 20.58 -11.46 3.56
C ASP A 153 21.34 -12.65 2.97
N VAL A 154 22.46 -12.40 2.28
CA VAL A 154 23.09 -13.26 1.26
C VAL A 154 22.72 -14.73 1.44
N ALA A 155 21.59 -15.15 0.85
CA ALA A 155 21.30 -16.55 0.71
C ALA A 155 22.13 -16.96 -0.49
N THR A 156 23.40 -17.31 -0.24
CA THR A 156 24.16 -18.10 -1.20
C THR A 156 23.32 -19.32 -1.59
N GLU A 157 23.52 -19.89 -2.79
CA GLU A 157 22.93 -21.19 -3.14
C GLU A 157 23.05 -22.21 -1.97
N GLU A 158 24.15 -22.13 -1.21
CA GLU A 158 24.37 -22.89 0.03
C GLU A 158 23.27 -22.69 1.10
N ALA A 159 22.79 -21.47 1.36
CA ALA A 159 21.77 -21.23 2.39
C ALA A 159 20.38 -21.77 2.00
N PHE A 160 20.07 -21.80 0.70
CA PHE A 160 18.83 -22.39 0.17
C PHE A 160 18.89 -23.92 0.18
N GLU A 161 20.02 -24.51 -0.26
CA GLU A 161 20.25 -25.96 -0.23
C GLU A 161 20.32 -26.53 1.20
N GLU A 162 20.82 -25.76 2.17
CA GLU A 162 20.99 -26.21 3.56
C GLU A 162 19.67 -26.29 4.35
N HIS A 163 18.62 -25.55 3.96
CA HIS A 163 17.38 -25.45 4.75
C HIS A 163 16.10 -25.99 4.10
N ASN A 164 15.94 -26.08 2.76
CA ASN A 164 14.61 -26.39 2.20
C ASN A 164 14.52 -27.10 0.83
N GLY A 165 15.57 -27.79 0.35
CA GLY A 165 15.48 -28.62 -0.86
C GLY A 165 15.92 -27.91 -2.15
N LYS A 166 15.63 -28.51 -3.31
CA LYS A 166 16.16 -28.03 -4.59
C LYS A 166 15.33 -26.86 -5.11
N ILE A 167 15.96 -25.91 -5.81
CA ILE A 167 15.28 -24.81 -6.51
C ILE A 167 14.16 -25.32 -7.46
N SER A 168 14.30 -26.55 -7.96
CA SER A 168 13.26 -27.24 -8.75
C SER A 168 11.94 -27.48 -8.02
N ASP A 169 11.95 -27.37 -6.70
CA ASP A 169 10.84 -27.69 -5.82
C ASP A 169 10.03 -26.43 -5.46
N ILE A 170 10.47 -25.23 -5.90
CA ILE A 170 9.68 -24.00 -5.76
C ILE A 170 8.51 -24.05 -6.75
N PRO A 171 7.26 -23.93 -6.27
CA PRO A 171 6.11 -23.92 -7.15
C PRO A 171 6.22 -22.76 -8.14
N THR A 172 6.10 -23.10 -9.43
CA THR A 172 6.00 -22.11 -10.50
C THR A 172 4.53 -21.84 -10.78
N ILE A 173 4.15 -20.57 -10.67
CA ILE A 173 2.83 -20.06 -11.01
C ILE A 173 2.91 -19.68 -12.49
N ASP A 174 2.50 -20.62 -13.35
CA ASP A 174 2.58 -20.46 -14.82
C ASP A 174 1.55 -19.46 -15.36
N GLU A 175 0.51 -19.12 -14.59
CA GLU A 175 -0.57 -18.23 -14.99
C GLU A 175 -1.03 -17.37 -13.80
N PHE A 176 -0.35 -16.26 -13.54
CA PHE A 176 -1.16 -15.09 -13.21
C PHE A 176 -1.86 -14.75 -14.53
N GLU A 177 -3.20 -14.82 -14.58
CA GLU A 177 -3.90 -13.96 -15.54
C GLU A 177 -3.25 -12.59 -15.37
N THR A 178 -2.62 -12.06 -16.42
CA THR A 178 -1.80 -10.86 -16.37
C THR A 178 -2.65 -9.68 -15.90
N ILE A 179 -2.83 -9.56 -14.59
CA ILE A 179 -3.39 -8.41 -13.93
C ILE A 179 -2.28 -7.38 -14.06
N GLU A 180 -2.49 -6.41 -14.95
CA GLU A 180 -1.64 -5.23 -14.95
C GLU A 180 -1.77 -4.63 -13.54
N PHE A 181 -0.70 -4.67 -12.74
CA PHE A 181 -0.72 -4.13 -11.36
C PHE A 181 -0.87 -2.59 -11.32
N GLY A 182 -1.09 -1.97 -12.48
CA GLY A 182 -1.57 -0.60 -12.63
C GLY A 182 -3.06 -0.62 -12.93
N ASP A 183 -3.82 0.14 -12.15
CA ASP A 183 -5.27 0.32 -12.26
C ASP A 183 -6.14 -0.91 -11.91
N MET A 184 -5.89 -1.54 -10.76
CA MET A 184 -6.74 -2.61 -10.22
C MET A 184 -7.96 -2.06 -9.47
N ASN A 185 -9.07 -2.79 -9.49
CA ASN A 185 -10.14 -2.65 -8.50
C ASN A 185 -9.89 -3.56 -7.28
N VAL A 186 -10.66 -3.37 -6.21
CA VAL A 186 -10.46 -4.14 -4.96
C VAL A 186 -10.68 -5.65 -5.12
N ASN A 187 -11.55 -6.09 -6.02
CA ASN A 187 -11.73 -7.52 -6.28
C ASN A 187 -10.52 -8.11 -7.01
N GLU A 188 -9.88 -7.36 -7.92
CA GLU A 188 -8.64 -7.79 -8.57
C GLU A 188 -7.49 -7.88 -7.55
N VAL A 189 -7.40 -6.92 -6.60
CA VAL A 189 -6.47 -7.02 -5.47
C VAL A 189 -6.71 -8.30 -4.66
N ARG A 190 -7.97 -8.61 -4.33
CA ARG A 190 -8.34 -9.86 -3.63
C ARG A 190 -7.96 -11.10 -4.44
N THR A 191 -8.22 -11.12 -5.75
CA THR A 191 -7.85 -12.23 -6.63
C THR A 191 -6.34 -12.46 -6.65
N VAL A 192 -5.53 -11.39 -6.73
CA VAL A 192 -4.07 -11.50 -6.60
C VAL A 192 -3.70 -12.10 -5.23
N MET A 193 -4.30 -11.60 -4.15
CA MET A 193 -4.05 -12.11 -2.80
C MET A 193 -4.43 -13.58 -2.63
N GLU A 194 -5.55 -14.02 -3.21
CA GLU A 194 -5.99 -15.42 -3.23
C GLU A 194 -5.02 -16.31 -4.02
N GLN A 195 -4.63 -15.89 -5.23
CA GLN A 195 -3.64 -16.62 -6.05
C GLN A 195 -2.30 -16.76 -5.34
N LEU A 196 -1.85 -15.69 -4.67
CA LEU A 196 -0.69 -15.75 -3.80
C LEU A 196 -0.92 -16.81 -2.71
N ASN A 197 -1.97 -16.70 -1.90
CA ASN A 197 -2.24 -17.65 -0.80
C ASN A 197 -2.36 -19.12 -1.26
N GLU A 198 -2.98 -19.40 -2.40
CA GLU A 198 -3.12 -20.76 -2.94
C GLU A 198 -1.80 -21.34 -3.46
N SER A 199 -0.89 -20.49 -3.95
CA SER A 199 0.45 -20.89 -4.40
C SER A 199 1.43 -21.15 -3.25
N ILE A 200 1.08 -20.74 -2.02
CA ILE A 200 1.93 -20.78 -0.83
C ILE A 200 1.62 -22.05 -0.01
N GLU A 201 1.98 -23.21 -0.58
CA GLU A 201 2.44 -24.35 0.24
C GLU A 201 3.99 -24.27 0.34
N GLY A 202 4.50 -23.11 0.76
CA GLY A 202 5.95 -22.84 0.84
C GLY A 202 6.25 -21.35 1.01
N GLN A 203 7.32 -21.01 1.75
CA GLN A 203 7.76 -19.62 1.98
C GLN A 203 8.16 -18.88 0.69
N TYR A 204 8.23 -19.58 -0.45
CA TYR A 204 8.70 -19.04 -1.72
C TYR A 204 7.83 -19.53 -2.88
N PHE A 205 7.57 -18.67 -3.86
CA PHE A 205 6.89 -19.04 -5.11
C PHE A 205 7.61 -18.41 -6.31
N LYS A 206 7.42 -18.95 -7.52
CA LYS A 206 8.03 -18.43 -8.76
C LYS A 206 6.94 -17.92 -9.70
N VAL A 207 7.11 -16.72 -10.25
CA VAL A 207 6.27 -16.17 -11.35
C VAL A 207 7.20 -15.82 -12.50
N ASP A 208 6.90 -16.34 -13.69
CA ASP A 208 7.82 -16.35 -14.84
C ASP A 208 9.21 -16.90 -14.44
N ASP A 209 10.26 -16.08 -14.53
CA ASP A 209 11.65 -16.41 -14.20
C ASP A 209 12.11 -15.86 -12.85
N ARG A 210 11.18 -15.50 -11.94
CA ARG A 210 11.52 -14.83 -10.68
C ARG A 210 10.97 -15.51 -9.44
N TYR A 211 11.71 -15.42 -8.34
CA TYR A 211 11.39 -16.02 -7.05
C TYR A 211 10.91 -14.96 -6.05
N TYR A 212 9.87 -15.29 -5.31
CA TYR A 212 9.16 -14.41 -4.37
C TYR A 212 9.15 -15.06 -2.99
N VAL A 213 8.97 -14.27 -1.92
CA VAL A 213 8.93 -14.75 -0.53
C VAL A 213 7.62 -14.33 0.12
N HIS A 214 6.89 -15.28 0.70
CA HIS A 214 5.78 -15.00 1.61
C HIS A 214 6.32 -14.93 3.05
N VAL A 215 6.31 -13.74 3.66
CA VAL A 215 6.81 -13.47 5.02
C VAL A 215 5.67 -13.46 6.01
#